data_AF-A0A351X1P3-F1
#
_entry.id   AF-A0A351X1P3-F1
#
_cell.length_a   1.000
_cell.length_b   1.000
_cell.length_c   1.000
_cell.angle_alpha   90.00
_cell.angle_beta   90.00
_cell.angle_gamma   90.00
#
_symmetry.space_group_name_H-M   'P 1'
#
loop_
_entity.id
_entity.type
_entity.pdbx_description
1 polymer ?
#
loop_
_entity_poly.entity_id
_entity_poly.type
_entity_poly.pdbx_seq_one_letter_code
_entity_poly.pdbx_strand_id
1 'polypeptide(L)'
;MYSGGEAFRVNFAIRLALSRVLAHRAGARLQTLVIDEGFGSQDTDGRQRLIEAINQVRSDFEKILVITHLEELKDAFPARIEVEKGTSGSTVRVQVL
;
A
#
# COMPACT_ATOMS: atom_id res chain seq x y z
N MET A 1 23.69 -8.21 -3.88
CA MET A 1 22.46 -8.60 -3.14
C MET A 1 21.65 -7.34 -2.94
N TYR A 2 20.35 -7.37 -3.23
CA TYR A 2 19.44 -6.27 -2.91
C TYR A 2 19.12 -6.29 -1.41
N SER A 3 18.97 -5.13 -0.78
CA SER A 3 18.41 -5.04 0.58
C SER A 3 16.98 -5.57 0.60
N GLY A 4 16.48 -5.96 1.79
CA GLY A 4 15.09 -6.39 1.94
C GLY A 4 14.10 -5.36 1.40
N GLY A 5 14.43 -4.08 1.54
CA GLY A 5 13.59 -3.00 1.06
C GLY A 5 13.62 -2.81 -0.46
N GLU A 6 14.78 -2.95 -1.08
CA GLU A 6 14.93 -2.95 -2.54
C GLU A 6 14.22 -4.13 -3.19
N ALA A 7 14.37 -5.33 -2.63
CA ALA A 7 13.69 -6.53 -3.12
C ALA A 7 12.17 -6.36 -3.08
N PHE A 8 11.62 -5.73 -2.04
CA PHE A 8 10.21 -5.40 -1.97
C PHE A 8 9.77 -4.46 -3.10
N ARG A 9 10.49 -3.36 -3.34
CA ARG A 9 10.14 -2.39 -4.39
C ARG A 9 10.19 -3.01 -5.80
N VAL A 10 11.18 -3.87 -6.06
CA VAL A 10 11.27 -4.63 -7.31
C VAL A 10 10.06 -5.55 -7.46
N ASN A 11 9.72 -6.32 -6.42
CA ASN A 11 8.54 -7.19 -6.42
C ASN A 11 7.24 -6.40 -6.63
N PHE A 12 7.11 -5.24 -5.99
CA PHE A 12 5.96 -4.34 -6.15
C PHE A 12 5.81 -3.89 -7.60
N ALA A 13 6.90 -3.40 -8.22
CA ALA A 13 6.91 -2.96 -9.62
C ALA A 13 6.52 -4.09 -10.58
N ILE A 14 7.06 -5.30 -10.39
CA ILE A 14 6.75 -6.47 -11.22
C ILE A 14 5.27 -6.87 -11.08
N ARG A 15 4.76 -6.96 -9.83
CA ARG A 15 3.35 -7.31 -9.59
C ARG A 15 2.41 -6.30 -10.21
N LEU A 16 2.70 -5.02 -10.10
CA LEU A 16 1.91 -3.96 -10.70
C LEU A 16 1.89 -4.08 -12.24
N ALA A 17 3.06 -4.28 -12.85
CA ALA A 17 3.18 -4.45 -14.29
C ALA A 17 2.37 -5.66 -14.79
N LEU A 18 2.47 -6.80 -14.09
CA LEU A 18 1.70 -8.01 -14.39
C LEU A 18 0.19 -7.78 -14.27
N SER A 19 -0.25 -7.13 -13.19
CA SER A 19 -1.66 -6.79 -12.98
C SER A 19 -2.20 -5.92 -14.11
N ARG A 20 -1.44 -4.91 -14.58
CA ARG A 20 -1.82 -4.07 -15.72
C ARG A 20 -1.96 -4.89 -17.01
N VAL A 21 -1.03 -5.79 -17.29
CA VAL A 21 -1.08 -6.66 -18.48
C VAL A 21 -2.30 -7.59 -18.43
N LEU A 22 -2.58 -8.20 -17.27
CA LEU A 22 -3.72 -9.09 -17.09
C LEU A 22 -5.06 -8.36 -17.22
N ALA A 23 -5.19 -7.19 -16.58
CA ALA A 23 -6.39 -6.36 -16.70
C ALA A 23 -6.65 -5.96 -18.16
N HIS A 24 -5.61 -5.48 -18.86
CA HIS A 24 -5.71 -5.10 -20.26
C HIS A 24 -6.14 -6.27 -21.16
N ARG A 25 -5.56 -7.47 -20.97
CA ARG A 25 -5.94 -8.68 -21.73
C ARG A 25 -7.38 -9.12 -21.47
N ALA A 26 -7.91 -8.88 -20.27
CA ALA A 26 -9.27 -9.20 -19.91
C ALA A 26 -10.29 -8.13 -20.35
N GLY A 27 -9.84 -7.02 -20.98
CA GLY A 27 -10.70 -5.86 -21.26
C GLY A 27 -11.20 -5.17 -19.98
N ALA A 28 -10.50 -5.37 -18.87
CA ALA A 28 -10.86 -4.87 -17.55
C ALA A 28 -9.94 -3.71 -17.13
N ARG A 29 -10.39 -2.92 -16.15
CA ARG A 29 -9.56 -1.92 -15.48
C ARG A 29 -9.12 -2.44 -14.12
N LEU A 30 -7.95 -2.00 -13.67
CA LEU A 30 -7.54 -2.21 -12.28
C LEU A 30 -8.44 -1.39 -11.36
N GLN A 31 -9.19 -2.07 -10.50
CA GLN A 31 -10.08 -1.39 -9.56
C GLN A 31 -9.41 -1.17 -8.21
N THR A 32 -8.82 -2.21 -7.64
CA THR A 32 -8.30 -2.15 -6.26
C THR A 32 -6.88 -2.70 -6.18
N LEU A 33 -6.00 -1.95 -5.50
CA LEU A 33 -4.71 -2.42 -5.04
C LEU A 33 -4.76 -2.56 -3.51
N VAL A 34 -4.38 -3.72 -2.99
CA VAL A 34 -4.20 -3.94 -1.55
C VAL A 34 -2.73 -4.24 -1.27
N ILE A 35 -2.14 -3.48 -0.35
CA ILE A 35 -0.76 -3.66 0.09
C ILE A 35 -0.80 -4.01 1.57
N ASP A 36 -0.42 -5.25 1.88
CA ASP A 36 -0.37 -5.75 3.25
C ASP A 36 1.07 -5.80 3.74
N GLU A 37 1.36 -5.05 4.80
CA GLU A 37 2.62 -5.09 5.58
C GLU A 37 3.92 -5.16 4.76
N GLY A 38 4.11 -4.16 3.88
CA GLY A 38 5.30 -4.03 3.03
C GLY A 38 6.35 -3.01 3.48
N PHE A 39 6.08 -2.30 4.57
CA PHE A 39 6.79 -1.07 4.93
C PHE A 39 7.74 -1.24 6.12
N GLY A 40 7.50 -2.22 7.01
CA GLY A 40 8.25 -2.38 8.26
C GLY A 40 9.71 -2.80 8.09
N SER A 41 10.10 -3.33 6.92
CA SER A 41 11.49 -3.68 6.59
C SER A 41 12.27 -2.55 5.92
N GLN A 42 11.64 -1.40 5.66
CA GLN A 42 12.25 -0.24 5.01
C GLN A 42 12.83 0.72 6.05
N ASP A 43 13.94 1.36 5.73
CA ASP A 43 14.36 2.60 6.39
C ASP A 43 13.42 3.77 6.02
N THR A 44 13.60 4.91 6.68
CA THR A 44 12.78 6.12 6.46
C THR A 44 12.74 6.52 4.97
N ASP A 45 13.90 6.51 4.30
CA ASP A 45 14.01 6.83 2.87
C ASP A 45 13.28 5.80 1.99
N GLY A 46 13.39 4.52 2.31
CA GLY A 46 12.69 3.45 1.62
C GLY A 46 11.18 3.54 1.75
N ARG A 47 10.67 3.94 2.93
CA ARG A 47 9.24 4.22 3.15
C ARG A 47 8.77 5.38 2.29
N GLN A 48 9.49 6.49 2.30
CA GLN A 48 9.17 7.67 1.50
C GLN A 48 9.09 7.35 -0.01
N ARG A 49 10.09 6.64 -0.54
CA ARG A 49 10.08 6.20 -1.94
C ARG A 49 8.91 5.30 -2.28
N LEU A 50 8.46 4.47 -1.34
CA LEU A 50 7.32 3.59 -1.54
C LEU A 50 5.99 4.37 -1.56
N ILE A 51 5.84 5.36 -0.68
CA ILE A 51 4.68 6.29 -0.71
C ILE A 51 4.64 7.02 -2.06
N GLU A 52 5.78 7.54 -2.52
CA GLU A 52 5.90 8.18 -3.84
C GLU A 52 5.48 7.25 -4.98
N ALA A 53 5.96 6.00 -4.97
CA ALA A 53 5.59 5.00 -5.96
C ALA A 53 4.07 4.69 -5.94
N ILE A 54 3.46 4.57 -4.76
CA ILE A 54 2.01 4.37 -4.61
C ILE A 54 1.24 5.57 -5.17
N ASN A 55 1.69 6.79 -4.88
CA ASN A 55 1.05 8.01 -5.38
C ASN A 55 1.16 8.14 -6.89
N GLN A 56 2.29 7.73 -7.50
CA GLN A 56 2.46 7.73 -8.96
C GLN A 56 1.47 6.81 -9.68
N VAL A 57 1.08 5.70 -9.05
CA VAL A 57 0.20 4.70 -9.66
C VAL A 57 -1.24 4.87 -9.22
N ARG A 58 -1.54 5.83 -8.34
CA ARG A 58 -2.88 6.09 -7.79
C ARG A 58 -3.94 6.27 -8.87
N SER A 59 -3.62 6.93 -9.99
CA SER A 59 -4.55 7.15 -11.10
C SER A 59 -4.99 5.87 -11.82
N ASP A 60 -4.18 4.81 -11.72
CA ASP A 60 -4.43 3.54 -12.39
C ASP A 60 -5.47 2.69 -11.65
N PHE A 61 -5.80 3.04 -10.40
CA PHE A 61 -6.70 2.30 -9.52
C PHE A 61 -7.87 3.17 -9.05
N GLU A 62 -9.05 2.55 -8.87
CA GLU A 62 -10.19 3.21 -8.20
C GLU A 62 -9.97 3.32 -6.70
N LYS A 63 -9.21 2.39 -6.13
CA LYS A 63 -8.96 2.31 -4.69
C LYS A 63 -7.59 1.71 -4.44
N ILE A 64 -6.84 2.33 -3.52
CA ILE A 64 -5.63 1.75 -2.94
C ILE A 64 -5.87 1.61 -1.45
N LEU A 65 -5.69 0.39 -0.94
CA LEU A 65 -5.75 0.08 0.49
C LEU A 65 -4.35 -0.31 0.96
N VAL A 66 -3.87 0.38 1.99
CA VAL A 66 -2.59 0.09 2.62
C VAL A 66 -2.85 -0.36 4.05
N ILE A 67 -2.34 -1.54 4.40
CA ILE A 67 -2.44 -2.13 5.74
C ILE A 67 -1.04 -2.07 6.35
N THR A 68 -0.93 -1.37 7.47
CA THR A 68 0.34 -1.15 8.15
C THR A 68 0.14 -0.79 9.61
N HIS A 69 1.08 -1.20 10.46
CA HIS A 69 1.21 -0.74 11.84
C HIS A 69 2.13 0.48 11.99
N LEU A 70 2.66 1.04 10.89
CA LEU A 70 3.58 2.18 10.96
C LEU A 70 2.83 3.50 11.13
N GLU A 71 3.10 4.18 12.25
CA GLU A 71 2.54 5.48 12.60
C GLU A 71 2.85 6.56 11.56
N GLU A 72 4.05 6.55 10.99
CA GLU A 72 4.55 7.58 10.07
C GLU A 72 3.80 7.58 8.73
N LEU A 73 3.12 6.49 8.39
CA LEU A 73 2.30 6.40 7.18
C LEU A 73 0.92 7.02 7.35
N LYS A 74 0.51 7.34 8.57
CA LYS A 74 -0.84 7.86 8.85
C LYS A 74 -1.11 9.18 8.15
N ASP A 75 -0.10 10.04 8.03
CA ASP A 75 -0.23 11.37 7.42
C ASP A 75 -0.06 11.35 5.90
N ALA A 76 0.38 10.22 5.34
CA ALA A 76 0.58 10.06 3.90
C ALA A 76 -0.72 9.81 3.12
N PHE A 77 -1.82 9.49 3.81
CA PHE A 77 -3.10 9.14 3.19
C PHE A 77 -4.24 10.00 3.74
N PRO A 78 -5.21 10.40 2.89
CA PRO A 78 -6.29 11.32 3.27
C PRO A 78 -7.37 10.69 4.16
N ALA A 79 -7.43 9.35 4.23
CA ALA A 79 -8.39 8.63 5.05
C ALA A 79 -7.74 7.39 5.64
N ARG A 80 -8.11 7.06 6.88
CA ARG A 80 -7.56 5.91 7.61
C ARG A 80 -8.63 5.16 8.38
N ILE A 81 -8.43 3.85 8.47
CA ILE A 81 -9.22 2.95 9.30
C ILE A 81 -8.30 2.51 10.43
N GLU A 82 -8.53 3.04 11.62
CA GLU A 82 -7.78 2.68 12.83
C GLU A 82 -8.43 1.45 13.46
N VAL A 83 -7.63 0.42 13.72
CA VAL A 83 -8.05 -0.81 14.37
C VAL A 83 -7.33 -0.93 15.70
N GLU A 84 -8.07 -0.95 16.81
CA GLU A 84 -7.52 -1.09 18.16
C GLU A 84 -7.95 -2.43 18.75
N LYS A 85 -7.00 -3.19 19.28
CA LYS A 85 -7.27 -4.46 19.96
C LYS A 85 -7.64 -4.20 21.42
N GLY A 86 -8.82 -4.67 21.83
CA GLY A 86 -9.29 -4.65 23.21
C GLY A 86 -9.53 -6.06 23.76
N THR A 87 -9.86 -6.15 25.05
CA THR A 87 -10.08 -7.42 25.76
C THR A 87 -11.34 -8.17 25.31
N SER A 88 -12.33 -7.46 24.77
CA SER A 88 -13.59 -8.04 24.26
C SER A 88 -13.63 -8.19 22.74
N GLY A 89 -12.55 -7.83 22.03
CA GLY A 89 -12.49 -7.81 20.57
C GLY A 89 -11.76 -6.57 20.05
N SER A 90 -11.74 -6.40 18.73
CA SER A 90 -11.16 -5.20 18.11
C SER A 90 -12.22 -4.14 17.86
N THR A 91 -11.89 -2.88 18.09
CA THR A 91 -12.70 -1.71 17.74
C THR A 91 -12.14 -1.06 16.47
N VAL A 92 -13.02 -0.44 15.69
CA VAL A 92 -12.66 0.22 14.43
C VAL A 92 -13.13 1.66 14.45
N ARG A 93 -12.26 2.59 14.05
CA ARG A 93 -12.58 4.01 13.88
C ARG A 93 -12.15 4.48 12.50
N VAL A 94 -13.06 5.13 11.77
CA VAL A 94 -12.75 5.74 10.48
C VAL A 94 -12.41 7.22 10.72
N GLN A 95 -11.25 7.65 10.26
CA GLN A 95 -10.85 9.04 10.28
C GLN A 95 -10.64 9.52 8.83
N VAL A 96 -11.20 10.68 8.52
CA VAL A 96 -11.04 11.37 7.24
C VAL A 96 -10.44 12.73 7.55
N LEU A 97 -9.30 13.05 6.93
CA LEU A 97 -8.63 14.34 7.04
C LEU A 97 -9.32 15.39 6.17
#